data_AF-A0A2A5EGQ1-F1
#
_entry.id   AF-A0A2A5EGQ1-F1
#
_cell.length_a   1.000
_cell.length_b   1.000
_cell.length_c   1.000
_cell.angle_alpha   90.00
_cell.angle_beta   90.00
_cell.angle_gamma   90.00
#
_symmetry.space_group_name_H-M   'P 1'
#
loop_
_entity.id
_entity.type
_entity.pdbx_description
1 polymer ?
#
loop_
_entity_poly.entity_id
_entity_poly.type
_entity_poly.pdbx_seq_one_letter_code
_entity_poly.pdbx_strand_id
1 'polypeptide(L)'
;MRISLILALMLIRFSSFAQSIDSIVYNSNKLVLEKCKTSNTHTLTNVKTKEKNKKIIFLKSLSINYQVLDTDQNLYYLNDSGDRVDSIQAYLWVCGTVPHYTLNIKETKDFFYVIQKETFFNYEGKESPDTITTLSKSNVDSLYLINGKQEFQYTSNYTYGYSPTTSPETIIYKKGKQYGTLTSKGKTYDKIDFTYPVLTTHKNNLVGLYNIVEPKYLDISPFEYYLARCIKPDGKTAHIDEEGTEY
;
A
#
# COMPACT_ATOMS: atom_id res chain seq x y z
N MET A 1 17.29 63.59 -1.82
CA MET A 1 16.22 62.85 -2.55
C MET A 1 16.71 61.67 -3.39
N ARG A 2 17.80 61.77 -4.18
CA ARG A 2 18.25 60.65 -5.04
C ARG A 2 18.77 59.41 -4.29
N ILE A 3 19.39 59.58 -3.12
CA ILE A 3 19.94 58.46 -2.32
C ILE A 3 18.81 57.63 -1.67
N SER A 4 17.71 58.27 -1.24
CA SER A 4 16.56 57.59 -0.65
C SER A 4 15.79 56.71 -1.66
N LEU A 5 15.77 57.10 -2.95
CA LEU A 5 15.11 56.33 -4.01
C LEU A 5 15.89 55.06 -4.36
N ILE A 6 17.23 55.11 -4.30
CA ILE A 6 18.11 53.96 -4.58
C ILE A 6 18.00 52.91 -3.46
N LEU A 7 17.90 53.35 -2.20
CA LEU A 7 17.68 52.44 -1.06
C LEU A 7 16.31 51.74 -1.12
N ALA A 8 15.26 52.45 -1.52
CA ALA A 8 13.93 51.88 -1.72
C ALA A 8 13.90 50.87 -2.88
N LEU A 9 14.64 51.12 -3.97
CA LEU A 9 14.76 50.19 -5.11
C LEU A 9 15.59 48.94 -4.80
N MET A 10 16.55 49.00 -3.87
CA MET A 10 17.29 47.81 -3.43
C MET A 10 16.45 46.91 -2.51
N LEU A 11 15.58 47.48 -1.66
CA LEU A 11 14.70 46.69 -0.80
C LEU A 11 13.62 45.92 -1.59
N ILE A 12 13.19 46.43 -2.75
CA ILE A 12 12.20 45.75 -3.62
C ILE A 12 12.81 44.54 -4.36
N ARG A 13 14.15 44.46 -4.50
CA ARG A 13 14.81 43.31 -5.16
C ARG A 13 14.92 42.07 -4.29
N PHE A 14 14.75 42.18 -2.97
CA PHE A 14 14.79 41.03 -2.06
C PHE A 14 13.43 40.34 -1.86
N SER A 15 12.33 40.92 -2.36
CA SER A 15 10.98 40.39 -2.19
C SER A 15 10.45 39.52 -3.36
N SER A 16 11.26 39.25 -4.40
CA SER A 16 10.75 38.69 -5.67
C SER A 16 11.30 37.30 -6.03
N PHE A 17 11.75 36.51 -5.06
CA PHE A 17 12.05 35.08 -5.27
C PHE A 17 11.25 34.19 -4.30
N ALA A 18 9.93 34.35 -4.28
CA ALA A 18 9.05 33.28 -3.85
C ALA A 18 8.78 32.37 -5.04
N GLN A 19 9.78 31.59 -5.48
CA GLN A 19 9.49 30.43 -6.31
C GLN A 19 8.84 29.41 -5.38
N SER A 20 7.51 29.30 -5.38
CA SER A 20 6.89 28.10 -4.82
C SER A 20 7.34 26.95 -5.71
N ILE A 21 8.25 26.13 -5.19
CA ILE A 21 8.68 24.92 -5.87
C ILE A 21 7.55 23.91 -5.66
N ASP A 22 6.45 24.10 -6.39
CA ASP A 22 5.34 23.16 -6.36
C ASP A 22 5.88 21.78 -6.81
N SER A 23 5.53 20.73 -6.07
CA SER A 23 5.88 19.36 -6.46
C SER A 23 4.69 18.72 -7.16
N ILE A 24 4.94 18.12 -8.31
CA ILE A 24 3.97 17.24 -8.96
C ILE A 24 3.82 15.98 -8.09
N VAL A 25 2.60 15.74 -7.61
CA VAL A 25 2.21 14.53 -6.88
C VAL A 25 1.67 13.48 -7.85
N TYR A 26 0.90 13.93 -8.85
CA TYR A 26 0.37 13.09 -9.91
C TYR A 26 0.34 13.86 -11.23
N ASN A 27 0.65 13.20 -12.34
CA ASN A 27 0.66 13.82 -13.67
C ASN A 27 0.15 12.84 -14.73
N SER A 28 -0.95 13.20 -15.39
CA SER A 28 -1.41 12.57 -16.61
C SER A 28 -1.70 13.63 -17.68
N ASN A 29 -1.98 13.19 -18.91
CA ASN A 29 -2.44 14.08 -19.98
C ASN A 29 -3.84 14.68 -19.74
N LYS A 30 -4.54 14.28 -18.68
CA LYS A 30 -5.91 14.70 -18.35
C LYS A 30 -5.99 15.48 -17.04
N LEU A 31 -5.31 14.99 -15.99
CA LEU A 31 -5.35 15.54 -14.64
C LEU A 31 -3.93 15.68 -14.08
N VAL A 32 -3.67 16.80 -13.40
CA VAL A 32 -2.41 17.05 -12.68
C VAL A 32 -2.73 17.41 -11.24
N LEU A 33 -2.12 16.70 -10.28
CA LEU A 33 -2.17 17.05 -8.86
C LEU A 33 -0.82 17.63 -8.45
N GLU A 34 -0.83 18.89 -8.04
CA GLU A 34 0.35 19.61 -7.57
C GLU A 34 0.23 19.87 -6.08
N LYS A 35 1.36 19.84 -5.36
CA LYS A 35 1.45 20.21 -3.96
C LYS A 35 2.34 21.44 -3.83
N CYS A 36 1.76 22.51 -3.30
CA CYS A 36 2.52 23.69 -2.95
C CYS A 36 3.34 23.42 -1.67
N LYS A 37 4.67 23.44 -1.78
CA LYS A 37 5.55 23.10 -0.65
C LYS A 37 5.50 24.10 0.50
N THR A 38 5.15 25.35 0.22
CA THR A 38 5.11 26.42 1.25
C THR A 38 3.84 26.37 2.08
N SER A 39 2.68 26.16 1.46
CA SER A 39 1.39 26.09 2.14
C SER A 39 0.94 24.67 2.49
N ASN A 40 1.65 23.64 2.00
CA ASN A 40 1.24 22.23 2.08
C ASN A 40 -0.15 21.96 1.47
N THR A 41 -0.61 22.83 0.56
CA THR A 41 -1.91 22.69 -0.11
C THR A 41 -1.76 21.99 -1.44
N HIS A 42 -2.74 21.17 -1.79
CA HIS A 42 -2.79 20.49 -3.07
C HIS A 42 -3.73 21.21 -4.04
N THR A 43 -3.45 21.12 -5.34
CA THR A 43 -4.32 21.64 -6.40
C THR A 43 -4.41 20.61 -7.51
N LEU A 44 -5.61 20.10 -7.74
CA LEU A 44 -5.96 19.30 -8.91
C LEU A 44 -6.32 20.24 -10.05
N THR A 45 -5.67 20.07 -11.21
CA THR A 45 -5.96 20.84 -12.43
C THR A 45 -6.43 19.89 -13.52
N ASN A 46 -7.57 20.20 -14.14
CA ASN A 46 -7.97 19.57 -15.40
C ASN A 46 -7.19 20.19 -16.55
N VAL A 47 -6.42 19.38 -17.28
CA VAL A 47 -5.51 19.86 -18.32
C VAL A 47 -6.27 20.49 -19.50
N LYS A 48 -7.47 19.98 -19.81
CA LYS A 48 -8.31 20.44 -20.93
C LYS A 48 -9.10 21.69 -20.58
N THR A 49 -9.85 21.67 -19.47
CA THR A 49 -10.76 22.78 -19.08
C THR A 49 -10.04 23.89 -18.31
N LYS A 50 -8.85 23.60 -17.77
CA LYS A 50 -8.09 24.47 -16.85
C LYS A 50 -8.78 24.72 -15.49
N GLU A 51 -9.86 24.00 -15.19
CA GLU A 51 -10.50 24.04 -13.88
C GLU A 51 -9.57 23.54 -12.79
N LYS A 52 -9.67 24.15 -11.60
CA LYS A 52 -8.81 23.86 -10.45
C LYS A 52 -9.65 23.51 -9.22
N ASN A 53 -9.25 22.46 -8.50
CA ASN A 53 -9.83 22.07 -7.23
C ASN A 53 -8.74 21.94 -6.16
N LYS A 54 -8.86 22.70 -5.06
CA LYS A 54 -7.88 22.77 -3.97
C LYS A 54 -8.17 21.85 -2.79
N LYS A 55 -9.28 21.10 -2.84
CA LYS A 55 -9.68 20.20 -1.76
C LYS A 55 -9.13 18.79 -1.91
N ILE A 56 -8.29 18.50 -2.91
CA ILE A 56 -7.88 17.12 -3.22
C ILE A 56 -6.53 16.82 -2.58
N ILE A 57 -6.41 15.77 -1.78
CA ILE A 57 -5.14 15.38 -1.12
C ILE A 57 -4.53 14.10 -1.70
N PHE A 58 -5.30 13.31 -2.45
CA PHE A 58 -4.83 12.10 -3.12
C PHE A 58 -5.48 11.96 -4.51
N LEU A 59 -4.71 11.46 -5.47
CA LEU A 59 -5.17 11.10 -6.81
C LEU A 59 -4.34 9.94 -7.36
N LYS A 60 -4.98 8.82 -7.70
CA LYS A 60 -4.38 7.75 -8.53
C LYS A 60 -5.35 7.24 -9.58
N SER A 61 -4.83 6.74 -10.69
CA SER A 61 -5.62 6.20 -11.80
C SER A 61 -6.01 4.74 -11.56
N LEU A 62 -7.27 4.43 -11.87
CA LEU A 62 -7.87 3.10 -11.92
C LEU A 62 -8.21 2.74 -13.38
N SER A 63 -7.20 2.76 -14.26
CA SER A 63 -7.32 2.59 -15.71
C SER A 63 -8.15 3.69 -16.39
N ILE A 64 -9.47 3.63 -16.29
CA ILE A 64 -10.41 4.58 -16.94
C ILE A 64 -11.06 5.55 -15.95
N ASN A 65 -10.85 5.35 -14.66
CA ASN A 65 -11.27 6.26 -13.61
C ASN A 65 -10.06 6.74 -12.79
N TYR A 66 -10.32 7.66 -11.86
CA TYR A 66 -9.36 8.09 -10.86
C TYR A 66 -9.97 7.95 -9.48
N GLN A 67 -9.22 7.38 -8.54
CA GLN A 67 -9.54 7.42 -7.12
C GLN A 67 -9.07 8.74 -6.54
N VAL A 68 -9.95 9.40 -5.79
CA VAL A 68 -9.73 10.73 -5.23
C VAL A 68 -10.08 10.74 -3.75
N LEU A 69 -9.20 11.33 -2.94
CA LEU A 69 -9.48 11.67 -1.55
C LEU A 69 -9.45 13.19 -1.40
N ASP A 70 -10.47 13.76 -0.76
CA ASP A 70 -10.50 15.18 -0.42
C ASP A 70 -10.03 15.48 1.00
N THR A 71 -9.84 16.76 1.32
CA THR A 71 -9.42 17.27 2.64
C THR A 71 -10.41 16.95 3.75
N ASP A 72 -11.66 16.65 3.38
CA ASP A 72 -12.73 16.30 4.30
C ASP A 72 -12.83 14.77 4.48
N GLN A 73 -11.83 14.01 3.99
CA GLN A 73 -11.72 12.55 4.04
C GLN A 73 -12.81 11.80 3.26
N ASN A 74 -13.42 12.46 2.26
CA ASN A 74 -14.35 11.78 1.37
C ASN A 74 -13.60 11.11 0.23
N LEU A 75 -13.79 9.80 0.12
CA LEU A 75 -13.33 8.99 -1.00
C LEU A 75 -14.38 9.00 -2.11
N TYR A 76 -13.97 9.30 -3.35
CA TYR A 76 -14.85 9.23 -4.52
C TYR A 76 -14.04 9.05 -5.81
N TYR A 77 -14.76 8.91 -6.93
CA TYR A 77 -14.17 8.59 -8.22
C TYR A 77 -14.44 9.66 -9.26
N LEU A 78 -13.46 9.89 -10.13
CA LEU A 78 -13.60 10.76 -11.31
C LEU A 78 -13.45 9.95 -12.60
N ASN A 79 -14.13 10.38 -13.66
CA ASN A 79 -13.85 9.95 -15.03
C ASN A 79 -12.72 10.80 -15.64
N ASP A 80 -12.39 10.52 -16.90
CA ASP A 80 -11.39 11.25 -17.69
C ASP A 80 -11.68 12.73 -17.95
N SER A 81 -12.96 13.12 -17.88
CA SER A 81 -13.39 14.51 -17.98
C SER A 81 -13.25 15.26 -16.65
N GLY A 82 -13.00 14.54 -15.54
CA GLY A 82 -12.98 15.10 -14.18
C GLY A 82 -14.34 15.14 -13.50
N ASP A 83 -15.36 14.49 -14.07
CA ASP A 83 -16.70 14.40 -13.46
C ASP A 83 -16.76 13.24 -12.47
N ARG A 84 -17.55 13.41 -11.39
CA ARG A 84 -17.78 12.36 -10.41
C ARG A 84 -18.55 11.18 -11.02
N VAL A 85 -18.19 9.98 -10.61
CA VAL A 85 -18.90 8.74 -10.99
C VAL A 85 -19.14 7.87 -9.77
N ASP A 86 -20.29 7.20 -9.74
CA ASP A 86 -20.70 6.33 -8.63
C ASP A 86 -20.27 4.87 -8.83
N SER A 87 -19.92 4.49 -10.07
CA SER A 87 -19.49 3.14 -10.42
C SER A 87 -18.17 3.18 -11.16
N ILE A 88 -17.29 2.25 -10.81
CA ILE A 88 -15.95 2.16 -11.36
C ILE A 88 -15.93 1.00 -12.33
N GLN A 89 -15.48 1.24 -13.55
CA GLN A 89 -15.24 0.18 -14.51
C GLN A 89 -13.76 -0.19 -14.46
N ALA A 90 -13.36 -0.92 -13.43
CA ALA A 90 -12.00 -1.44 -13.33
C ALA A 90 -11.84 -2.63 -14.29
N TYR A 91 -11.51 -2.35 -15.55
CA TYR A 91 -11.11 -3.39 -16.50
C TYR A 91 -9.62 -3.65 -16.38
N LEU A 92 -9.28 -4.74 -15.71
CA LEU A 92 -7.94 -5.30 -15.67
C LEU A 92 -7.98 -6.68 -16.35
N TRP A 93 -7.50 -6.74 -17.60
CA TRP A 93 -7.34 -7.99 -18.33
C TRP A 93 -5.91 -8.51 -18.16
N VAL A 94 -5.76 -9.65 -17.49
CA VAL A 94 -4.54 -10.47 -17.62
C VAL A 94 -4.77 -11.44 -18.76
N CYS A 95 -4.08 -11.23 -19.89
CA CYS A 95 -3.95 -12.25 -20.91
C CYS A 95 -2.59 -12.94 -20.74
N GLY A 96 -2.60 -14.27 -20.56
CA GLY A 96 -1.39 -15.07 -20.51
C GLY A 96 -1.48 -16.28 -19.60
N THR A 97 -0.69 -17.30 -19.92
CA THR A 97 -0.48 -18.45 -19.06
C THR A 97 0.58 -18.09 -18.01
N VAL A 98 0.23 -18.17 -16.73
CA VAL A 98 1.13 -17.85 -15.62
C VAL A 98 1.45 -19.10 -14.80
N PRO A 99 2.67 -19.24 -14.24
CA PRO A 99 2.99 -20.34 -13.35
C PRO A 99 2.08 -20.38 -12.12
N HIS A 100 1.74 -21.59 -11.68
CA HIS A 100 1.00 -21.81 -10.43
C HIS A 100 1.92 -22.48 -9.42
N TYR A 101 1.89 -22.03 -8.18
CA TYR A 101 2.72 -22.55 -7.12
C TYR A 101 1.87 -23.07 -5.96
N THR A 102 2.34 -24.14 -5.34
CA THR A 102 1.87 -24.60 -4.04
C THR A 102 3.00 -24.45 -3.02
N LEU A 103 2.70 -23.75 -1.93
CA LEU A 103 3.53 -23.68 -0.73
C LEU A 103 3.05 -24.71 0.27
N ASN A 104 4.01 -25.42 0.88
CA ASN A 104 3.74 -26.41 1.92
C ASN A 104 4.73 -26.27 3.07
N ILE A 105 4.22 -26.33 4.29
CA ILE A 105 5.02 -26.46 5.50
C ILE A 105 5.04 -27.94 5.88
N LYS A 106 6.21 -28.57 5.79
CA LYS A 106 6.45 -29.93 6.27
C LYS A 106 7.16 -29.90 7.61
N GLU A 107 6.84 -30.85 8.47
CA GLU A 107 7.40 -30.94 9.80
C GLU A 107 8.14 -32.25 10.02
N THR A 108 9.29 -32.18 10.68
CA THR A 108 9.95 -33.32 11.31
C THR A 108 9.93 -33.16 12.82
N LYS A 109 10.66 -34.04 13.52
CA LYS A 109 10.86 -33.94 14.96
C LYS A 109 11.55 -32.63 15.35
N ASP A 110 12.52 -32.18 14.56
CA ASP A 110 13.43 -31.10 14.96
C ASP A 110 13.27 -29.82 14.10
N PHE A 111 12.65 -29.92 12.92
CA PHE A 111 12.60 -28.84 11.95
C PHE A 111 11.22 -28.66 11.30
N PHE A 112 10.98 -27.43 10.85
CA PHE A 112 10.00 -27.09 9.83
C PHE A 112 10.73 -26.83 8.51
N TYR A 113 10.16 -27.30 7.41
CA TYR A 113 10.60 -27.05 6.05
C TYR A 113 9.49 -26.36 5.28
N VAL A 114 9.79 -25.21 4.70
CA VAL A 114 8.86 -24.53 3.80
C VAL A 114 9.30 -24.84 2.38
N ILE A 115 8.40 -25.45 1.62
CA ILE A 115 8.67 -25.97 0.29
C ILE A 115 7.72 -25.31 -0.71
N GLN A 116 8.25 -24.91 -1.85
CA GLN A 116 7.52 -24.39 -2.99
C GLN A 116 7.60 -25.38 -4.14
N LYS A 117 6.47 -25.59 -4.82
CA LYS A 117 6.39 -26.42 -6.01
C LYS A 117 5.62 -25.70 -7.10
N GLU A 118 6.20 -25.58 -8.30
CA GLU A 118 5.47 -25.21 -9.51
C GLU A 118 4.56 -26.38 -9.94
N THR A 119 3.31 -26.07 -10.27
CA THR A 119 2.24 -27.05 -10.50
C THR A 119 1.56 -26.94 -11.86
N PHE A 120 1.80 -25.87 -12.61
CA PHE A 120 1.12 -25.61 -13.88
C PHE A 120 1.94 -25.98 -15.11
N PHE A 121 3.26 -25.80 -15.12
CA PHE A 121 4.11 -26.18 -16.26
C PHE A 121 4.84 -27.51 -16.01
N ASN A 122 4.99 -27.92 -14.75
CA ASN A 122 5.67 -29.15 -14.34
C ASN A 122 4.70 -30.35 -14.19
N TYR A 123 3.86 -30.61 -15.20
CA TYR A 123 2.86 -31.70 -15.17
C TYR A 123 3.47 -33.10 -14.96
N GLU A 124 4.73 -33.30 -15.38
CA GLU A 124 5.44 -34.57 -15.26
C GLU A 124 6.18 -34.73 -13.92
N GLY A 125 6.14 -33.72 -13.04
CA GLY A 125 6.76 -33.76 -11.72
C GLY A 125 8.28 -33.92 -11.74
N LYS A 126 8.93 -33.51 -12.83
CA LYS A 126 10.37 -33.69 -13.06
C LYS A 126 11.23 -32.71 -12.26
N GLU A 127 10.72 -31.52 -11.98
CA GLU A 127 11.45 -30.56 -11.16
C GLU A 127 11.25 -30.85 -9.67
N SER A 128 12.37 -30.87 -8.93
CA SER A 128 12.36 -31.01 -7.49
C SER A 128 11.79 -29.74 -6.85
N PRO A 129 10.99 -29.85 -5.79
CA PRO A 129 10.49 -28.68 -5.08
C PRO A 129 11.64 -27.84 -4.48
N ASP A 130 11.50 -26.52 -4.52
CA ASP A 130 12.43 -25.59 -3.89
C ASP A 130 12.17 -25.51 -2.39
N THR A 131 13.24 -25.57 -1.59
CA THR A 131 13.14 -25.29 -0.16
C THR A 131 13.35 -23.78 0.05
N ILE A 132 12.26 -23.07 0.35
CA ILE A 132 12.31 -21.62 0.64
C ILE A 132 13.09 -21.38 1.93
N THR A 133 12.79 -22.16 2.97
CA THR A 133 13.43 -21.98 4.28
C THR A 133 13.34 -23.22 5.14
N THR A 134 14.25 -23.33 6.11
CA THR A 134 14.27 -24.34 7.16
C THR A 134 14.36 -23.65 8.52
N LEU A 135 13.52 -24.04 9.47
CA LEU A 135 13.53 -23.49 10.82
C LEU A 135 13.57 -24.60 11.86
N SER A 136 14.41 -24.45 12.88
CA SER A 136 14.40 -25.35 14.03
C SER A 136 13.17 -25.12 14.91
N LYS A 137 12.55 -26.21 15.36
CA LYS A 137 11.46 -26.20 16.37
C LYS A 137 11.92 -25.69 17.74
N SER A 138 13.24 -25.62 17.98
CA SER A 138 13.79 -24.95 19.17
C SER A 138 13.62 -23.41 19.13
N ASN A 139 13.49 -22.84 17.94
CA ASN A 139 13.41 -21.40 17.75
C ASN A 139 11.98 -20.86 17.71
N VAL A 140 11.03 -21.69 17.25
CA VAL A 140 9.62 -21.33 17.01
C VAL A 140 8.72 -22.51 17.34
N ASP A 141 7.49 -22.25 17.79
CA ASP A 141 6.54 -23.29 18.18
C ASP A 141 5.70 -23.79 17.00
N SER A 142 5.40 -22.91 16.05
CA SER A 142 4.61 -23.22 14.85
C SER A 142 4.89 -22.24 13.72
N LEU A 143 4.63 -22.68 12.49
CA LEU A 143 4.68 -21.87 11.27
C LEU A 143 3.34 -21.88 10.54
N TYR A 144 3.04 -20.77 9.88
CA TYR A 144 1.84 -20.55 9.09
C TYR A 144 2.18 -19.81 7.79
N LEU A 145 1.41 -20.09 6.75
CA LEU A 145 1.37 -19.30 5.52
C LEU A 145 0.34 -18.16 5.68
N ILE A 146 0.25 -17.30 4.69
CA ILE A 146 -0.59 -16.07 4.74
C ILE A 146 -2.09 -16.34 4.93
N ASN A 147 -2.56 -17.56 4.69
CA ASN A 147 -3.94 -17.96 4.96
C ASN A 147 -4.14 -18.58 6.36
N GLY A 148 -3.12 -18.56 7.22
CA GLY A 148 -3.15 -19.17 8.54
C GLY A 148 -3.06 -20.69 8.54
N LYS A 149 -2.75 -21.30 7.39
CA LYS A 149 -2.65 -22.77 7.21
C LYS A 149 -1.23 -23.17 6.82
N GLN A 150 -1.02 -24.47 6.64
CA GLN A 150 0.26 -25.06 6.24
C GLN A 150 0.39 -25.27 4.73
N GLU A 151 -0.69 -25.09 3.97
CA GLU A 151 -0.71 -25.15 2.51
C GLU A 151 -1.36 -23.89 1.94
N PHE A 152 -0.77 -23.34 0.87
CA PHE A 152 -1.31 -22.19 0.14
C PHE A 152 -0.97 -22.29 -1.34
N GLN A 153 -1.94 -22.01 -2.20
CA GLN A 153 -1.77 -22.01 -3.65
C GLN A 153 -1.89 -20.58 -4.17
N TYR A 154 -1.02 -20.22 -5.11
CA TYR A 154 -1.03 -18.90 -5.73
C TYR A 154 -0.49 -18.96 -7.15
N THR A 155 -0.80 -17.94 -7.92
CA THR A 155 -0.28 -17.74 -9.27
C THR A 155 0.81 -16.65 -9.25
N SER A 156 1.76 -16.69 -10.18
CA SER A 156 2.87 -15.71 -10.20
C SER A 156 2.41 -14.25 -10.34
N ASN A 157 1.19 -14.01 -10.84
CA ASN A 157 0.56 -12.70 -10.98
C ASN A 157 -0.26 -12.27 -9.76
N TYR A 158 0.03 -12.77 -8.55
CA TYR A 158 -0.68 -12.41 -7.32
C TYR A 158 -0.62 -10.91 -6.97
N THR A 159 0.31 -10.16 -7.54
CA THR A 159 0.41 -8.69 -7.40
C THR A 159 -0.44 -7.94 -8.41
N TYR A 160 -1.14 -8.64 -9.30
CA TYR A 160 -1.94 -8.01 -10.33
C TYR A 160 -3.25 -7.50 -9.75
N GLY A 161 -3.32 -6.19 -9.56
CA GLY A 161 -4.47 -5.49 -9.00
C GLY A 161 -4.09 -4.08 -8.56
N TYR A 162 -5.08 -3.32 -8.11
CA TYR A 162 -4.87 -1.98 -7.55
C TYR A 162 -4.69 -1.98 -6.03
N SER A 163 -4.99 -3.10 -5.37
CA SER A 163 -4.86 -3.24 -3.93
C SER A 163 -3.59 -4.01 -3.58
N PRO A 164 -2.88 -3.60 -2.52
CA PRO A 164 -1.70 -4.31 -2.08
C PRO A 164 -2.05 -5.74 -1.67
N THR A 165 -1.07 -6.63 -1.83
CA THR A 165 -1.21 -8.05 -1.49
C THR A 165 0.03 -8.49 -0.73
N THR A 166 -0.15 -9.19 0.39
CA THR A 166 0.97 -9.79 1.11
C THR A 166 1.57 -10.90 0.24
N SER A 167 2.90 -10.89 0.07
CA SER A 167 3.60 -11.94 -0.68
C SER A 167 3.21 -13.33 -0.16
N PRO A 168 2.74 -14.25 -1.03
CA PRO A 168 2.44 -15.65 -0.70
C PRO A 168 3.55 -16.37 0.07
N GLU A 169 4.81 -16.03 -0.22
CA GLU A 169 6.01 -16.60 0.40
C GLU A 169 6.30 -16.04 1.80
N THR A 170 5.45 -15.14 2.31
CA THR A 170 5.55 -14.65 3.69
C THR A 170 5.29 -15.80 4.67
N ILE A 171 6.32 -16.15 5.43
CA ILE A 171 6.24 -17.16 6.49
C ILE A 171 6.04 -16.49 7.82
N ILE A 172 4.92 -16.84 8.46
CA ILE A 172 4.55 -16.39 9.79
C ILE A 172 5.00 -17.45 10.78
N TYR A 173 5.74 -17.06 11.81
CA TYR A 173 6.04 -17.93 12.94
C TYR A 173 5.27 -17.50 14.17
N LYS A 174 5.04 -18.45 15.07
CA LYS A 174 4.57 -18.17 16.43
C LYS A 174 5.57 -18.71 17.45
N LYS A 175 5.84 -17.91 18.47
CA LYS A 175 6.66 -18.28 19.63
C LYS A 175 5.99 -17.78 20.91
N GLY A 176 5.62 -18.71 21.79
CA GLY A 176 4.75 -18.45 22.92
C GLY A 176 3.43 -17.83 22.47
N LYS A 177 3.15 -16.62 22.95
CA LYS A 177 1.93 -15.87 22.63
C LYS A 177 2.09 -14.87 21.48
N GLN A 178 3.28 -14.76 20.89
CA GLN A 178 3.57 -13.75 19.89
C GLN A 178 3.76 -14.37 18.51
N TYR A 179 3.37 -13.60 17.50
CA TYR A 179 3.58 -13.88 16.10
C TYR A 179 4.71 -13.01 15.57
N GLY A 180 5.41 -13.48 14.54
CA GLY A 180 6.34 -12.66 13.77
C GLY A 180 6.49 -13.24 12.37
N THR A 181 7.30 -12.58 11.54
CA THR A 181 7.58 -13.06 10.19
C THR A 181 9.07 -13.18 9.96
N LEU A 182 9.46 -14.05 9.05
CA LEU A 182 10.88 -14.23 8.71
C LEU A 182 11.47 -13.03 7.97
N THR A 183 10.65 -12.30 7.22
CA THR A 183 11.08 -11.14 6.44
C THR A 183 11.18 -9.86 7.27
N SER A 184 10.47 -9.75 8.40
CA SER A 184 10.52 -8.57 9.29
C SER A 184 11.17 -8.92 10.63
N LYS A 185 12.47 -9.25 10.60
CA LYS A 185 13.24 -9.64 11.81
C LYS A 185 13.09 -8.61 12.94
N GLY A 186 12.77 -9.09 14.14
CA GLY A 186 12.63 -8.29 15.34
C GLY A 186 11.23 -7.70 15.57
N LYS A 187 10.36 -7.67 14.56
CA LYS A 187 8.96 -7.25 14.73
C LYS A 187 8.10 -8.42 15.19
N THR A 188 7.33 -8.21 16.26
CA THR A 188 6.39 -9.20 16.78
C THR A 188 5.03 -8.59 17.05
N TYR A 189 4.01 -9.42 16.91
CA TYR A 189 2.60 -9.05 17.03
C TYR A 189 1.92 -9.95 18.05
N ASP A 190 0.91 -9.43 18.72
CA ASP A 190 0.13 -10.22 19.68
C ASP A 190 -0.89 -11.11 18.96
N LYS A 191 -1.31 -10.69 17.76
CA LYS A 191 -2.20 -11.43 16.85
C LYS A 191 -1.93 -11.04 15.40
N ILE A 192 -2.15 -11.98 14.48
CA ILE A 192 -2.26 -11.72 13.04
C ILE A 192 -3.63 -12.25 12.59
N ASP A 193 -4.37 -11.42 11.86
CA ASP A 193 -5.57 -11.84 11.15
C ASP A 193 -5.20 -12.20 9.71
N PHE A 194 -5.45 -13.46 9.36
CA PHE A 194 -5.07 -14.08 8.08
C PHE A 194 -6.08 -13.80 6.95
N THR A 195 -6.78 -12.67 7.02
CA THR A 195 -7.70 -12.24 5.98
C THR A 195 -6.90 -11.74 4.78
N TYR A 196 -7.04 -12.38 3.63
CA TYR A 196 -6.40 -12.02 2.37
C TYR A 196 -7.14 -10.84 1.70
N PRO A 197 -6.48 -9.89 1.00
CA PRO A 197 -5.11 -9.93 0.47
C PRO A 197 -3.98 -9.38 1.35
N VAL A 198 -4.29 -8.57 2.36
CA VAL A 198 -3.27 -7.97 3.25
C VAL A 198 -3.47 -8.45 4.68
N LEU A 199 -2.43 -9.06 5.25
CA LEU A 199 -2.47 -9.50 6.64
C LEU A 199 -2.62 -8.29 7.57
N THR A 200 -3.58 -8.40 8.49
CA THR A 200 -3.79 -7.40 9.53
C THR A 200 -3.01 -7.82 10.78
N THR A 201 -2.23 -6.89 11.34
CA THR A 201 -1.35 -7.15 12.48
C THR A 201 -1.83 -6.39 13.70
N HIS A 202 -1.72 -6.99 14.88
CA HIS A 202 -2.19 -6.40 16.13
C HIS A 202 -1.09 -6.32 17.18
N LYS A 203 -1.01 -5.19 17.88
CA LYS A 203 -0.10 -4.99 19.02
C LYS A 203 -0.73 -4.04 20.03
N ASN A 204 -0.77 -4.42 21.30
CA ASN A 204 -1.29 -3.55 22.38
C ASN A 204 -2.69 -2.97 22.09
N ASN A 205 -3.60 -3.79 21.53
CA ASN A 205 -4.95 -3.41 21.08
C ASN A 205 -4.99 -2.38 19.93
N LEU A 206 -3.86 -2.11 19.29
CA LEU A 206 -3.79 -1.35 18.05
C LEU A 206 -3.65 -2.29 16.87
N VAL A 207 -4.09 -1.81 15.71
CA VAL A 207 -4.08 -2.52 14.45
C VAL A 207 -3.18 -1.82 13.43
N GLY A 208 -2.55 -2.62 12.58
CA GLY A 208 -1.68 -2.24 11.48
C GLY A 208 -1.85 -3.19 10.31
N LEU A 209 -1.16 -2.91 9.20
CA LEU A 209 -1.16 -3.76 8.01
C LEU A 209 0.26 -4.24 7.74
N TYR A 210 0.42 -5.56 7.60
CA TYR A 210 1.72 -6.19 7.49
C TYR A 210 2.53 -5.59 6.32
N ASN A 211 3.80 -5.23 6.59
CA ASN A 211 4.72 -4.57 5.65
C ASN A 211 4.25 -3.23 5.05
N ILE A 212 3.15 -2.65 5.54
CA ILE A 212 2.65 -1.33 5.12
C ILE A 212 2.75 -0.36 6.30
N VAL A 213 2.14 -0.69 7.44
CA VAL A 213 2.12 0.19 8.62
C VAL A 213 2.10 -0.62 9.91
N GLU A 214 2.96 -0.25 10.86
CA GLU A 214 2.97 -0.87 12.19
C GLU A 214 1.66 -0.58 12.94
N PRO A 215 1.28 -1.45 13.91
CA PRO A 215 0.06 -1.23 14.68
C PRO A 215 0.05 0.11 15.41
N LYS A 216 -0.79 1.03 14.94
CA LYS A 216 -0.94 2.38 15.50
C LYS A 216 -2.37 2.93 15.43
N TYR A 217 -3.29 2.22 14.80
CA TYR A 217 -4.69 2.62 14.64
C TYR A 217 -5.59 1.80 15.57
N LEU A 218 -6.79 2.30 15.87
CA LEU A 218 -7.83 1.55 16.57
C LEU A 218 -8.54 0.56 15.64
N ASP A 219 -8.72 0.97 14.38
CA ASP A 219 -9.34 0.15 13.33
C ASP A 219 -8.76 0.51 11.95
N ILE A 220 -8.72 -0.48 11.04
CA ILE A 220 -8.32 -0.32 9.64
C ILE A 220 -9.23 -1.18 8.78
N SER A 221 -9.91 -0.56 7.83
CA SER A 221 -10.72 -1.25 6.83
C SER A 221 -9.83 -1.90 5.76
N PRO A 222 -10.32 -2.93 5.04
CA PRO A 222 -9.66 -3.41 3.83
C PRO A 222 -9.38 -2.26 2.83
N PHE A 223 -8.37 -2.44 1.99
CA PHE A 223 -8.09 -1.51 0.91
C PHE A 223 -9.26 -1.46 -0.08
N GLU A 224 -9.76 -0.25 -0.33
CA GLU A 224 -10.58 0.07 -1.49
C GLU A 224 -9.61 0.62 -2.55
N TYR A 225 -9.18 -0.23 -3.48
CA TYR A 225 -8.11 0.07 -4.42
C TYR A 225 -6.81 0.48 -3.69
N TYR A 226 -6.36 1.74 -3.83
CA TYR A 226 -5.09 2.22 -3.28
C TYR A 226 -5.18 2.71 -1.84
N LEU A 227 -6.38 2.89 -1.29
CA LEU A 227 -6.56 3.50 0.04
C LEU A 227 -7.29 2.57 1.00
N ALA A 228 -6.83 2.53 2.24
CA ALA A 228 -7.51 1.89 3.35
C ALA A 228 -7.92 2.96 4.37
N ARG A 229 -9.19 2.96 4.77
CA ARG A 229 -9.68 3.85 5.83
C ARG A 229 -9.20 3.37 7.19
N CYS A 230 -8.79 4.29 8.06
CA CYS A 230 -8.34 3.99 9.41
C CYS A 230 -8.92 4.94 10.45
N ILE A 231 -9.04 4.46 11.69
CA ILE A 231 -9.47 5.23 12.86
C ILE A 231 -8.28 5.38 13.81
N LYS A 232 -7.87 6.62 14.08
CA LYS A 232 -6.74 6.95 14.96
C LYS A 232 -7.13 6.79 16.43
N PRO A 233 -6.14 6.70 17.36
CA PRO A 233 -6.40 6.67 18.79
C PRO A 233 -7.21 7.86 19.34
N ASP A 234 -7.16 9.01 18.68
CA ASP A 234 -7.95 10.21 19.02
C ASP A 234 -9.36 10.21 18.42
N GLY A 235 -9.76 9.12 17.74
CA GLY A 235 -11.06 8.96 17.09
C GLY A 235 -11.16 9.59 15.70
N LYS A 236 -10.14 10.30 15.21
CA LYS A 236 -10.18 10.88 13.86
C LYS A 236 -10.06 9.80 12.79
N THR A 237 -10.77 10.01 11.69
CA THR A 237 -10.60 9.22 10.46
C THR A 237 -9.41 9.73 9.66
N ALA A 238 -8.66 8.81 9.08
CA ALA A 238 -7.66 9.07 8.05
C ALA A 238 -7.70 7.97 6.99
N HIS A 239 -6.95 8.13 5.92
CA HIS A 239 -6.67 7.06 4.97
C HIS A 239 -5.17 6.80 4.91
N ILE A 240 -4.80 5.56 4.63
CA ILE A 240 -3.43 5.17 4.30
C ILE A 240 -3.36 4.61 2.90
N ASP A 241 -2.24 4.84 2.21
CA ASP A 241 -1.93 4.18 0.95
C ASP A 241 -1.10 2.89 1.13
N GLU A 242 -0.78 2.26 0.00
CA GLU A 242 0.03 1.04 -0.08
C GLU A 242 1.47 1.19 0.45
N GLU A 243 1.96 2.42 0.57
CA GLU A 243 3.28 2.74 1.14
C GLU A 243 3.20 3.08 2.64
N GLY A 244 1.98 3.11 3.19
CA GLY A 244 1.72 3.48 4.58
C GLY A 244 1.70 5.00 4.83
N THR A 245 1.67 5.81 3.76
CA THR A 245 1.51 7.27 3.87
C THR A 245 0.10 7.58 4.36
N GLU A 246 0.00 8.42 5.37
CA GLU A 246 -1.26 8.81 6.00
C GLU A 246 -1.74 10.16 5.45
N TYR A 247 -3.04 10.24 5.16
CA TYR A 247 -3.73 11.41 4.60
C TYR A 247 -4.84 11.90 5.54
#